data_AF-A0A2N6PHH1-F1
#
_entry.id   AF-A0A2N6PHH1-F1
#
_cell.length_a   1.000
_cell.length_b   1.000
_cell.length_c   1.000
_cell.angle_alpha   90.00
_cell.angle_beta   90.00
_cell.angle_gamma   90.00
#
_symmetry.space_group_name_H-M   'P 1'
#
loop_
_entity.id
_entity.type
_entity.pdbx_description
1 polymer ?
#
loop_
_entity_poly.entity_id
_entity_poly.type
_entity_poly.pdbx_seq_one_letter_code
_entity_poly.pdbx_strand_id
1 'polypeptide(L)'
;MDTTQPRITRRPVWLGLALLTVDALFLLTDMLHRLHITRGMFPAFARRLWEGDPDGSLLEIWRYVKAVAGGIALVWLWRRLLAAPVLLVAGCILILFFIAADDSLRLHEQIGRAIAWNLGFSAMWNLGGQDFGELLFWAITGSGLLARLMIAFGRSAPQPRRIV
;
A
#
# COMPACT_ATOMS: atom_id res chain seq x y z
N MET A 1 -11.21 39.14 -18.57
CA MET A 1 -10.43 38.22 -17.69
C MET A 1 -11.26 36.97 -17.53
N ASP A 2 -10.93 35.93 -18.29
CA ASP A 2 -11.66 34.66 -18.28
C ASP A 2 -11.09 33.78 -17.17
N THR A 3 -11.79 33.71 -16.04
CA THR A 3 -11.43 32.86 -14.90
C THR A 3 -11.90 31.44 -15.21
N THR A 4 -11.20 30.75 -16.13
CA THR A 4 -11.44 29.33 -16.38
C THR A 4 -11.09 28.55 -15.12
N GLN A 5 -12.09 28.30 -14.27
CA GLN A 5 -11.93 27.40 -13.14
C GLN A 5 -11.48 26.02 -13.66
N PRO A 6 -10.50 25.38 -13.01
CA PRO A 6 -10.05 24.06 -13.43
C PRO A 6 -11.24 23.10 -13.36
N ARG A 7 -11.70 22.61 -14.52
CA ARG A 7 -12.71 21.56 -14.59
C ARG A 7 -12.13 20.30 -13.95
N ILE A 8 -12.56 19.99 -12.74
CA ILE A 8 -12.31 18.69 -12.11
C ILE A 8 -13.00 17.64 -12.98
N THR A 9 -12.22 17.00 -13.86
CA THR A 9 -12.75 15.91 -14.68
C THR A 9 -13.06 14.73 -13.77
N ARG A 10 -14.17 14.01 -14.01
CA ARG A 10 -14.53 12.81 -13.23
C ARG A 10 -13.67 11.58 -13.55
N ARG A 11 -12.78 11.70 -14.54
CA ARG A 11 -11.91 10.61 -15.04
C ARG A 11 -11.09 9.91 -13.95
N PRO A 12 -10.36 10.61 -13.05
CA PRO A 12 -9.63 9.95 -11.97
C PRO A 12 -10.53 9.20 -10.98
N VAL A 13 -11.75 9.70 -10.73
CA VAL A 13 -12.73 9.01 -9.85
C VAL A 13 -13.16 7.69 -10.47
N TRP A 14 -13.52 7.71 -11.76
CA TRP A 14 -13.89 6.48 -12.48
C TRP A 14 -12.73 5.49 -12.59
N LEU A 15 -11.51 5.97 -12.79
CA LEU A 15 -10.32 5.12 -12.78
C LEU A 15 -10.13 4.48 -11.40
N GLY A 16 -10.25 5.26 -10.32
CA GLY A 16 -10.17 4.75 -8.95
C GLY A 16 -11.25 3.70 -8.65
N LEU A 17 -12.49 3.96 -9.06
CA LEU A 17 -13.59 2.99 -8.93
C LEU A 17 -13.33 1.71 -9.72
N ALA A 18 -12.79 1.82 -10.94
CA ALA A 18 -12.43 0.66 -11.74
C ALA A 18 -11.34 -0.18 -11.04
N LEU A 19 -10.31 0.45 -10.48
CA LEU A 19 -9.25 -0.23 -9.73
C LEU A 19 -9.80 -0.94 -8.48
N LEU A 20 -10.66 -0.26 -7.70
CA LEU A 20 -11.32 -0.85 -6.54
C LEU A 20 -12.22 -2.03 -6.91
N THR A 21 -12.85 -1.97 -8.09
CA THR A 21 -13.67 -3.08 -8.60
C THR A 21 -12.78 -4.29 -8.91
N VAL A 22 -11.63 -4.09 -9.53
CA VAL A 22 -10.66 -5.18 -9.77
C VAL A 22 -10.16 -5.77 -8.45
N ASP A 23 -9.90 -4.93 -7.44
CA ASP A 23 -9.51 -5.40 -6.10
C ASP A 23 -10.60 -6.26 -5.45
N ALA A 24 -11.86 -5.80 -5.52
CA ALA A 24 -12.99 -6.56 -5.01
C ALA A 24 -13.16 -7.92 -5.72
N LEU A 25 -12.89 -7.98 -7.03
CA LEU A 25 -12.92 -9.23 -7.79
C LEU A 25 -11.81 -10.19 -7.33
N PHE A 26 -10.58 -9.71 -7.13
CA PHE A 26 -9.50 -10.58 -6.62
C PHE A 26 -9.79 -11.09 -5.20
N LEU A 27 -10.31 -10.23 -4.32
CA LEU A 27 -10.74 -10.63 -2.98
C LEU A 27 -11.86 -11.68 -3.04
N LEU A 28 -12.81 -11.52 -3.96
CA LEU A 28 -13.84 -12.52 -4.19
C LEU A 28 -13.25 -13.85 -4.66
N THR A 29 -12.27 -13.83 -5.58
CA THR A 29 -11.62 -15.06 -6.04
C THR A 29 -10.83 -15.78 -4.94
N ASP A 30 -10.15 -15.05 -4.06
CA ASP A 30 -9.49 -15.64 -2.87
C ASP A 30 -10.51 -16.25 -1.92
N MET A 31 -11.61 -15.54 -1.64
CA MET A 31 -12.69 -16.08 -0.80
C MET A 31 -13.27 -17.38 -1.38
N LEU A 32 -13.51 -17.43 -2.70
CA LEU A 32 -14.01 -18.62 -3.38
C LEU A 32 -12.99 -19.76 -3.35
N HIS A 33 -11.70 -19.45 -3.49
CA HIS A 33 -10.61 -20.42 -3.31
C HIS A 33 -10.60 -21.00 -1.88
N ARG A 34 -10.68 -20.16 -0.84
CA ARG A 34 -10.72 -20.62 0.55
C ARG A 34 -11.96 -21.46 0.86
N LEU A 35 -13.11 -21.13 0.27
CA LEU A 35 -14.33 -21.95 0.37
C LEU A 35 -14.16 -23.31 -0.33
N HIS A 36 -13.41 -23.37 -1.43
CA HIS A 36 -13.05 -24.64 -2.06
C HIS A 36 -12.20 -25.51 -1.13
N ILE A 37 -11.11 -24.96 -0.61
CA ILE A 37 -10.17 -25.71 0.25
C ILE A 37 -10.86 -26.19 1.54
N THR A 38 -11.72 -25.37 2.13
CA THR A 38 -12.35 -25.69 3.43
C THR A 38 -13.63 -26.51 3.32
N ARG A 39 -14.40 -26.37 2.23
CA ARG A 39 -15.74 -26.97 2.10
C ARG A 39 -15.98 -27.73 0.79
N GLY A 40 -14.98 -27.83 -0.08
CA GLY A 40 -15.09 -28.50 -1.38
C GLY A 40 -15.97 -27.77 -2.40
N MET A 41 -16.40 -26.54 -2.13
CA MET A 41 -17.27 -25.76 -3.02
C MET A 41 -16.50 -25.14 -4.19
N PHE A 42 -17.17 -24.76 -5.28
CA PHE A 42 -16.57 -23.99 -6.39
C PHE A 42 -15.22 -24.50 -6.95
N PRO A 43 -15.16 -25.74 -7.49
CA PRO A 43 -13.92 -26.37 -7.96
C PRO A 43 -13.17 -25.59 -9.07
N ALA A 44 -13.84 -24.68 -9.78
CA ALA A 44 -13.19 -23.78 -10.74
C ALA A 44 -12.09 -22.90 -10.11
N PHE A 45 -12.18 -22.65 -8.79
CA PHE A 45 -11.22 -21.85 -8.04
C PHE A 45 -10.19 -22.69 -7.28
N ALA A 46 -10.05 -23.98 -7.57
CA ALA A 46 -9.11 -24.87 -6.86
C ALA A 46 -7.61 -24.51 -7.06
N ARG A 47 -7.29 -23.76 -8.12
CA ARG A 47 -5.90 -23.43 -8.45
C ARG A 47 -5.31 -22.45 -7.43
N ARG A 48 -4.08 -22.71 -7.00
CA ARG A 48 -3.29 -21.84 -6.09
C ARG A 48 -3.10 -20.40 -6.59
N LEU A 49 -3.26 -20.15 -7.89
CA LEU A 49 -3.17 -18.79 -8.45
C LEU A 49 -4.24 -17.82 -7.91
N TRP A 50 -5.33 -18.35 -7.35
CA TRP A 50 -6.40 -17.59 -6.71
C TRP A 50 -6.19 -17.37 -5.21
N GLU A 51 -5.23 -18.06 -4.61
CA GLU A 51 -4.87 -17.91 -3.20
C GLU A 51 -4.12 -16.58 -3.02
N GLY A 52 -4.56 -15.75 -2.08
CA GLY A 52 -3.97 -14.42 -1.85
C GLY A 52 -2.71 -14.41 -0.97
N ASP A 53 -2.37 -15.53 -0.34
CA ASP A 53 -1.24 -15.69 0.58
C ASP A 53 0.11 -16.03 -0.09
N PRO A 54 0.19 -16.96 -1.06
CA PRO A 54 1.50 -17.40 -1.57
C PRO A 54 2.12 -16.42 -2.56
N ASP A 55 3.45 -16.32 -2.47
CA ASP A 55 4.33 -15.68 -3.44
C ASP A 55 4.01 -16.16 -4.87
N GLY A 56 3.69 -15.22 -5.77
CA GLY A 56 3.35 -15.45 -7.19
C GLY A 56 1.86 -15.49 -7.52
N SER A 57 0.97 -15.17 -6.58
CA SER A 57 -0.48 -15.11 -6.86
C SER A 57 -0.86 -13.97 -7.82
N LEU A 58 -2.00 -14.08 -8.49
CA LEU A 58 -2.49 -12.99 -9.34
C LEU A 58 -2.77 -11.71 -8.54
N LEU A 59 -3.24 -11.86 -7.30
CA LEU A 59 -3.52 -10.74 -6.40
C LEU A 59 -2.23 -10.00 -6.03
N GLU A 60 -1.15 -10.73 -5.77
CA GLU A 60 0.15 -10.15 -5.45
C GLU A 60 0.77 -9.44 -6.65
N ILE A 61 0.75 -10.06 -7.83
CA ILE A 61 1.22 -9.41 -9.07
C ILE A 61 0.45 -8.10 -9.29
N TRP A 62 -0.88 -8.14 -9.13
CA TRP A 62 -1.72 -6.95 -9.24
C TRP A 62 -1.37 -5.88 -8.20
N ARG A 63 -1.07 -6.27 -6.96
CA ARG A 63 -0.59 -5.37 -5.90
C ARG A 63 0.70 -4.65 -6.32
N TYR A 64 1.68 -5.38 -6.87
CA TYR A 64 2.92 -4.77 -7.37
C TYR A 64 2.70 -3.83 -8.55
N VAL A 65 1.88 -4.22 -9.52
CA VAL A 65 1.54 -3.35 -10.67
C VAL A 65 0.93 -2.03 -10.19
N LYS A 66 0.00 -2.07 -9.23
CA LYS A 66 -0.59 -0.85 -8.65
C LYS A 66 0.43 0.00 -7.90
N ALA A 67 1.31 -0.62 -7.13
CA ALA A 67 2.36 0.11 -6.40
C ALA A 67 3.28 0.86 -7.38
N VAL A 68 3.79 0.18 -8.41
CA VAL A 68 4.65 0.79 -9.44
C VAL A 68 3.91 1.91 -10.18
N ALA A 69 2.66 1.68 -10.60
CA ALA A 69 1.85 2.69 -11.27
C ALA A 69 1.61 3.93 -10.39
N GLY A 70 1.35 3.72 -9.10
CA GLY A 70 1.20 4.80 -8.11
C GLY A 70 2.48 5.61 -7.93
N GLY A 71 3.63 4.94 -7.84
CA GLY A 71 4.94 5.59 -7.80
C GLY A 71 5.21 6.46 -9.05
N ILE A 72 4.96 5.90 -10.24
CA ILE A 72 5.10 6.64 -11.51
C ILE A 72 4.17 7.85 -11.55
N ALA A 73 2.91 7.69 -11.11
CA ALA A 73 1.94 8.78 -11.07
C ALA A 73 2.37 9.90 -10.12
N LEU A 74 2.94 9.57 -8.94
CA LEU A 74 3.48 10.55 -8.00
C LEU A 74 4.68 11.30 -8.58
N VAL A 75 5.61 10.60 -9.23
CA VAL A 75 6.75 11.24 -9.91
C VAL A 75 6.29 12.14 -11.05
N TRP A 76 5.32 11.69 -11.85
CA TRP A 76 4.74 12.49 -12.92
C TRP A 76 4.04 13.75 -12.37
N LEU A 77 3.27 13.59 -11.28
CA LEU A 77 2.58 14.68 -10.63
C LEU A 77 3.57 15.71 -10.06
N TRP A 78 4.66 15.26 -9.44
CA TRP A 78 5.74 16.13 -8.98
C TRP A 78 6.33 16.97 -10.11
N ARG A 79 6.63 16.35 -11.26
CA ARG A 79 7.19 17.06 -12.41
C ARG A 79 6.23 18.11 -13.00
N ARG A 80 4.91 17.89 -12.88
CA ARG A 80 3.86 18.78 -13.41
C ARG A 80 3.49 19.88 -12.44
N LEU A 81 3.46 19.57 -11.16
CA LEU A 81 3.22 20.53 -10.10
C LEU A 81 4.59 21.04 -9.62
N LEU A 82 5.19 21.96 -10.36
CA LEU A 82 6.44 22.66 -9.96
C LEU A 82 6.32 23.38 -8.60
N ALA A 83 5.08 23.59 -8.12
CA ALA A 83 4.74 24.13 -6.81
C ALA A 83 4.37 23.06 -5.76
N ALA A 84 4.33 21.77 -6.15
CA ALA A 84 4.16 20.70 -5.19
C ALA A 84 5.39 20.67 -4.28
N PRO A 85 5.18 20.63 -2.96
CA PRO A 85 6.27 20.69 -2.04
C PRO A 85 7.07 19.39 -2.14
N VAL A 86 8.28 19.51 -2.68
CA VAL A 86 9.18 18.41 -3.05
C VAL A 86 9.32 17.40 -1.90
N LEU A 87 9.38 17.89 -0.66
CA LEU A 87 9.50 17.06 0.54
C LEU A 87 8.29 16.14 0.76
N LEU A 88 7.06 16.63 0.51
CA LEU A 88 5.85 15.81 0.67
C LEU A 88 5.79 14.70 -0.36
N VAL A 89 6.08 15.02 -1.63
CA VAL A 89 6.07 14.01 -2.70
C VAL A 89 7.17 12.98 -2.48
N ALA A 90 8.37 13.42 -2.11
CA ALA A 90 9.46 12.52 -1.73
C ALA A 90 9.07 11.62 -0.53
N GLY A 91 8.36 12.15 0.46
CA GLY A 91 7.82 11.39 1.59
C GLY A 91 6.83 10.32 1.15
N CYS A 92 5.87 10.65 0.27
CA CYS A 92 4.91 9.69 -0.27
C CYS A 92 5.59 8.58 -1.09
N ILE A 93 6.56 8.94 -1.94
CA ILE A 93 7.33 7.97 -2.73
C ILE A 93 8.12 7.04 -1.81
N LEU A 94 8.76 7.57 -0.77
CA LEU A 94 9.51 6.79 0.20
C LEU A 94 8.62 5.77 0.92
N ILE A 95 7.42 6.19 1.37
CA ILE A 95 6.47 5.29 2.04
C ILE A 95 6.04 4.17 1.09
N LEU A 96 5.63 4.53 -0.13
CA LEU A 96 5.16 3.55 -1.10
C LEU A 96 6.25 2.54 -1.47
N PHE A 97 7.49 3.02 -1.66
CA PHE A 97 8.63 2.16 -1.95
C PHE A 97 9.00 1.29 -0.75
N PHE A 98 8.97 1.83 0.47
CA PHE A 98 9.25 1.07 1.69
C PHE A 98 8.27 -0.08 1.84
N ILE A 99 6.96 0.16 1.70
CA ILE A 99 5.93 -0.88 1.81
C ILE A 99 6.15 -1.97 0.74
N ALA A 100 6.40 -1.58 -0.51
CA ALA A 100 6.64 -2.54 -1.58
C ALA A 100 7.93 -3.35 -1.36
N ALA A 101 9.00 -2.71 -0.90
CA ALA A 101 10.27 -3.36 -0.60
C ALA A 101 10.15 -4.31 0.58
N ASP A 102 9.52 -3.87 1.67
CA ASP A 102 9.26 -4.67 2.86
C ASP A 102 8.49 -5.95 2.53
N ASP A 103 7.42 -5.84 1.73
CA ASP A 103 6.61 -6.98 1.30
C ASP A 103 7.43 -7.96 0.43
N SER A 104 8.20 -7.45 -0.54
CA SER A 104 9.03 -8.31 -1.42
C SER A 104 10.20 -8.98 -0.70
N LEU A 105 10.77 -8.33 0.31
CA LEU A 105 11.91 -8.82 1.08
C LEU A 105 11.46 -9.51 2.37
N ARG A 106 10.15 -9.47 2.68
CA ARG A 106 9.54 -10.00 3.90
C ARG A 106 10.25 -9.49 5.16
N LEU A 107 10.63 -8.21 5.17
CA LEU A 107 11.40 -7.63 6.28
C LEU A 107 10.59 -7.63 7.57
N HIS A 108 9.32 -7.25 7.51
CA HIS A 108 8.41 -7.29 8.65
C HIS A 108 8.31 -8.69 9.25
N GLU A 109 8.33 -9.75 8.44
CA GLU A 109 8.32 -11.11 8.96
C GLU A 109 9.66 -11.52 9.58
N GLN A 110 10.78 -11.25 8.89
CA GLN A 110 12.12 -11.63 9.37
C GLN A 110 12.46 -10.92 10.67
N ILE A 111 12.24 -9.60 10.70
CA ILE A 111 12.51 -8.75 11.85
C ILE A 111 11.44 -8.98 12.91
N GLY A 112 10.17 -9.15 12.53
CA GLY A 112 9.08 -9.48 13.45
C GLY A 112 9.32 -10.79 14.18
N ARG A 113 9.76 -11.84 13.49
CA ARG A 113 10.21 -13.10 14.11
C ARG A 113 11.35 -12.87 15.10
N ALA A 114 12.36 -12.10 14.72
CA ALA A 114 13.49 -11.80 15.61
C ALA A 114 13.02 -11.04 16.86
N ILE A 115 12.15 -10.04 16.71
CA ILE A 115 11.55 -9.28 17.81
C ILE A 115 10.78 -10.23 18.75
N ALA A 116 9.88 -11.04 18.19
CA ALA A 116 9.05 -11.96 18.97
C ALA A 116 9.90 -12.95 19.78
N TRP A 117 10.95 -13.51 19.16
CA TRP A 117 11.88 -14.40 19.84
C TRP A 117 12.62 -13.72 20.99
N ASN A 118 13.19 -12.53 20.76
CA ASN A 118 13.98 -11.83 21.76
C ASN A 118 13.13 -11.28 22.92
N LEU A 119 11.88 -10.92 22.68
CA LEU A 119 10.96 -10.43 23.71
C LEU A 119 10.13 -11.54 24.37
N GLY A 120 10.25 -12.79 23.90
CA GLY A 120 9.55 -13.94 24.45
C GLY A 120 8.03 -13.86 24.26
N PHE A 121 7.56 -13.34 23.12
CA PHE A 121 6.13 -13.27 22.84
C PHE A 121 5.52 -14.68 22.74
N SER A 122 4.42 -14.87 23.45
CA SER A 122 3.63 -16.10 23.44
C SER A 122 2.34 -15.91 22.64
N ALA A 123 1.77 -17.01 22.17
CA ALA A 123 0.50 -16.97 21.46
C ALA A 123 -0.64 -16.54 22.42
N MET A 124 -1.41 -15.54 22.01
CA MET A 124 -2.55 -15.02 22.77
C MET A 124 -3.58 -14.43 21.80
N TRP A 125 -4.86 -14.42 22.17
CA TRP A 125 -5.95 -13.86 21.35
C TRP A 125 -6.03 -14.42 19.93
N ASN A 126 -5.72 -15.72 19.78
CA ASN A 126 -5.69 -16.40 18.48
C ASN A 126 -4.64 -15.84 17.49
N LEU A 127 -3.63 -15.13 18.00
CA LEU A 127 -2.45 -14.69 17.27
C LEU A 127 -1.24 -15.51 17.71
N GLY A 128 -0.37 -15.82 16.76
CA GLY A 128 0.95 -16.39 17.02
C GLY A 128 1.86 -15.38 17.71
N GLY A 129 2.88 -15.86 18.44
CA GLY A 129 3.87 -14.98 19.05
C GLY A 129 4.60 -14.11 18.02
N GLN A 130 4.83 -14.64 16.81
CA GLN A 130 5.42 -13.93 15.68
C GLN A 130 4.58 -12.70 15.27
N ASP A 131 3.26 -12.83 15.22
CA ASP A 131 2.35 -11.76 14.79
C ASP A 131 2.49 -10.50 15.66
N PHE A 132 2.75 -10.67 16.97
CA PHE A 132 3.04 -9.54 17.87
C PHE A 132 4.36 -8.85 17.54
N GLY A 133 5.37 -9.62 17.11
CA GLY A 133 6.64 -9.09 16.65
C GLY A 133 6.49 -8.30 15.34
N GLU A 134 5.71 -8.82 14.39
CA GLU A 134 5.37 -8.14 13.14
C GLU A 134 4.58 -6.85 13.39
N LEU A 135 3.60 -6.90 14.31
CA LEU A 135 2.83 -5.72 14.71
C LEU A 135 3.73 -4.65 15.34
N LEU A 136 4.67 -5.04 16.19
CA LEU A 136 5.62 -4.10 16.80
C LEU A 136 6.57 -3.50 15.76
N PHE A 137 7.06 -4.30 14.81
CA PHE A 137 7.84 -3.81 13.68
C PHE A 137 7.08 -2.72 12.91
N TRP A 138 5.82 -2.98 12.55
CA TRP A 138 4.96 -2.03 11.84
C TRP A 138 4.65 -0.78 12.68
N ALA A 139 4.42 -0.94 13.99
CA ALA A 139 4.19 0.19 14.89
C ALA A 139 5.40 1.14 14.93
N ILE A 140 6.62 0.60 15.01
CA ILE A 140 7.86 1.39 15.06
C ILE A 140 8.14 2.04 13.70
N THR A 141 8.17 1.25 12.63
CA THR A 141 8.53 1.73 11.29
C THR A 141 7.47 2.67 10.74
N GLY A 142 6.19 2.32 10.87
CA GLY A 142 5.05 3.14 10.48
C GLY A 142 5.03 4.48 11.22
N SER A 143 5.28 4.50 12.53
CA SER A 143 5.37 5.75 13.30
C SER A 143 6.51 6.65 12.81
N GLY A 144 7.69 6.08 12.52
CA GLY A 144 8.82 6.83 12.00
C GLY A 144 8.56 7.42 10.61
N LEU A 145 7.92 6.66 9.72
CA LEU A 145 7.52 7.12 8.39
C LEU A 145 6.43 8.20 8.47
N LEU A 146 5.42 8.01 9.32
CA LEU A 146 4.36 8.99 9.53
C LEU A 146 4.93 10.30 10.10
N ALA A 147 5.82 10.24 11.09
CA ALA A 147 6.48 11.42 11.63
C ALA A 147 7.25 12.19 10.54
N ARG A 148 7.99 11.48 9.68
CA ARG A 148 8.65 12.09 8.52
C ARG A 148 7.66 12.76 7.56
N LEU A 149 6.53 12.10 7.26
CA LEU A 149 5.50 12.67 6.40
C LEU A 149 4.87 13.93 7.01
N MET A 150 4.62 13.93 8.32
CA MET A 150 4.11 15.10 9.04
C MET A 150 5.12 16.26 9.03
N ILE A 151 6.42 15.98 9.21
CA ILE A 151 7.48 17.00 9.08
C ILE A 151 7.53 17.54 7.65
N ALA A 152 7.48 16.65 6.66
CA ALA A 152 7.47 17.05 5.26
C ALA A 152 6.26 17.94 4.98
N PHE A 153 5.07 17.55 5.41
CA PHE A 153 3.83 18.33 5.29
C PHE A 153 3.90 19.69 6.00
N GLY A 154 4.43 19.76 7.22
CA GLY A 154 4.62 21.03 7.93
C GLY A 154 5.60 21.98 7.23
N ARG A 155 6.65 21.44 6.61
CA ARG A 155 7.64 22.20 5.83
C ARG A 155 7.19 22.55 4.41
N SER A 156 6.07 21.98 3.98
CA SER A 156 5.52 22.10 2.63
C SER A 156 4.72 23.39 2.40
N ALA A 157 4.96 24.45 3.20
CA ALA A 157 4.20 25.69 3.19
C ALA A 157 3.93 26.22 1.76
N PRO A 158 2.73 26.77 1.49
CA PRO A 158 2.36 27.23 0.16
C PRO A 158 3.37 28.28 -0.30
N GLN A 159 4.07 28.01 -1.40
CA GLN A 159 4.82 29.06 -2.08
C GLN A 159 3.81 30.17 -2.42
N PRO A 160 4.00 31.41 -1.96
CA PRO A 160 3.17 32.50 -2.43
C PRO A 160 3.34 32.56 -3.95
N ARG A 161 2.25 32.28 -4.68
CA ARG A 161 2.18 32.57 -6.11
C ARG A 161 2.50 34.05 -6.25
N ARG A 162 3.71 34.38 -6.70
CA ARG A 162 3.96 35.68 -7.31
C ARG A 162 3.10 35.71 -8.57
N ILE A 163 1.91 36.30 -8.44
CA ILE A 163 1.18 36.83 -9.57
C ILE A 163 1.95 38.09 -9.95
N VAL A 164 2.82 37.97 -10.96
CA VAL A 164 3.37 39.11 -11.71
C VAL A 164 2.53 39.23 -12.97
#